data_AF-A0A9E0NLI7-F1
#
_entry.id   AF-A0A9E0NLI7-F1
#
_cell.length_a   1.000
_cell.length_b   1.000
_cell.length_c   1.000
_cell.angle_alpha   90.00
_cell.angle_beta   90.00
_cell.angle_gamma   90.00
#
_symmetry.space_group_name_H-M   'P 1'
#
loop_
_entity.id
_entity.type
_entity.pdbx_description
1 polymer ?
#
loop_
_entity_poly.entity_id
_entity_poly.type
_entity_poly.pdbx_seq_one_letter_code
_entity_poly.pdbx_strand_id
1 'polypeptide(L)'
;MKEKVCEVLGYPVPKSFQKTQPRFPGQFFDTYTQKSNNLQVWNEELSAVRRYVLIRISDADLVTRVKVVTGDALAALDTTGTLTSKYQARCIPGVEASELITDHDTKTLAGFTSPGVELRSIGTPVMHPRAGQLLPIAEVYDRLKPLLGQSFKDAGFDQERNRGAALHRLVCQSLGYATYQDDGQFPDVRHQLIEVKLQTAPTIDLGLVLPSSTEPLDVPMIEGAQIRHCDVRYAVFYELVLWSLSHAKNERSVCTRRARTGALVAASVSTEAGDARNAANSSSMSDHTFGRSARATL
;
A
#
# COMPACT_ATOMS: atom_id res chain seq x y z
N MET A 1 14.52 -11.58 -11.62
CA MET A 1 15.77 -11.24 -10.88
C MET A 1 16.31 -12.39 -10.03
N LYS A 2 15.60 -12.89 -9.00
CA LYS A 2 16.12 -13.97 -8.12
C LYS A 2 16.59 -15.23 -8.87
N GLU A 3 15.83 -15.64 -9.89
CA GLU A 3 16.22 -16.74 -10.80
C GLU A 3 17.54 -16.44 -11.52
N LYS A 4 17.71 -15.21 -12.01
CA LYS A 4 18.95 -14.78 -12.67
C LYS A 4 20.16 -14.80 -11.73
N VAL A 5 19.95 -14.47 -10.45
CA VAL A 5 20.99 -14.59 -9.42
C VAL A 5 21.37 -16.05 -9.20
N CYS A 6 20.40 -16.98 -9.15
CA CYS A 6 20.70 -18.42 -9.11
C CYS A 6 21.54 -18.85 -10.31
N GLU A 7 21.14 -18.51 -11.54
CA GLU A 7 21.86 -18.85 -12.77
C GLU A 7 23.31 -18.38 -12.74
N VAL A 8 23.54 -17.10 -12.40
CA VAL A 8 24.88 -16.50 -12.38
C VAL A 8 25.77 -17.11 -11.31
N LEU A 9 25.20 -17.50 -10.16
CA LEU A 9 25.93 -18.14 -9.07
C LEU A 9 26.06 -19.67 -9.25
N GLY A 10 25.51 -20.24 -10.32
CA GLY A 10 25.54 -21.68 -10.58
C GLY A 10 24.61 -22.51 -9.71
N TYR A 11 23.59 -21.89 -9.10
CA TYR A 11 22.57 -22.61 -8.34
C TYR A 11 21.43 -23.11 -9.23
N PRO A 12 20.85 -24.29 -8.91
CA PRO A 12 19.60 -24.70 -9.53
C PRO A 12 18.49 -23.70 -9.17
N VAL A 13 17.69 -23.31 -10.15
CA VAL A 13 16.53 -22.43 -9.94
C VAL A 13 15.39 -23.25 -9.31
N PRO A 14 14.95 -22.95 -8.07
CA PRO A 14 13.87 -23.69 -7.45
C PRO A 14 12.52 -23.33 -8.11
N LYS A 15 11.55 -24.26 -8.04
CA LYS A 15 10.16 -24.00 -8.49
C LYS A 15 9.51 -22.81 -7.76
N SER A 16 9.91 -22.58 -6.52
CA SER A 16 9.47 -21.44 -5.71
C SER A 16 10.55 -21.07 -4.70
N PHE A 17 10.80 -19.77 -4.53
CA PHE A 17 11.71 -19.29 -3.49
C PHE A 17 11.00 -19.29 -2.14
N GLN A 18 11.61 -19.95 -1.14
CA GLN A 18 11.06 -19.99 0.22
C GLN A 18 11.00 -18.59 0.83
N LYS A 19 9.98 -18.33 1.65
CA LYS A 19 9.81 -17.07 2.36
C LYS A 19 10.67 -17.01 3.64
N THR A 20 11.98 -17.21 3.50
CA THR A 20 12.99 -17.14 4.58
C THR A 20 13.91 -15.94 4.44
N GLN A 21 14.59 -15.58 5.52
CA GLN A 21 15.62 -14.54 5.58
C GLN A 21 16.92 -15.14 6.15
N PRO A 22 18.08 -14.99 5.47
CA PRO A 22 18.20 -14.46 4.12
C PRO A 22 17.56 -15.37 3.06
N ARG A 23 17.11 -14.77 1.95
CA ARG A 23 16.51 -15.52 0.83
C ARG A 23 17.50 -16.47 0.15
N PHE A 24 18.80 -16.15 0.19
CA PHE A 24 19.88 -17.02 -0.28
C PHE A 24 20.72 -17.50 0.92
N PRO A 25 20.27 -18.53 1.66
CA PRO A 25 20.92 -18.98 2.88
C PRO A 25 22.35 -19.49 2.65
N GLY A 26 22.60 -20.18 1.54
CA GLY A 26 23.93 -20.74 1.23
C GLY A 26 25.03 -19.69 1.03
N GLN A 27 24.66 -18.44 0.72
CA GLN A 27 25.59 -17.31 0.60
C GLN A 27 25.36 -16.21 1.63
N PHE A 28 24.37 -16.43 2.50
CA PHE A 28 23.94 -15.55 3.57
C PHE A 28 23.66 -14.11 3.09
N PHE A 29 22.86 -13.96 2.02
CA PHE A 29 22.50 -12.65 1.48
C PHE A 29 21.04 -12.50 1.03
N ASP A 30 20.60 -11.25 0.96
CA ASP A 30 19.38 -10.82 0.28
C ASP A 30 19.68 -9.91 -0.92
N THR A 31 18.77 -9.91 -1.90
CA THR A 31 18.90 -9.11 -3.12
C THR A 31 17.90 -7.96 -3.14
N TYR A 32 18.36 -6.76 -3.44
CA TYR A 32 17.54 -5.56 -3.54
C TYR A 32 17.73 -4.93 -4.92
N THR A 33 16.65 -4.87 -5.68
CA THR A 33 16.63 -4.29 -7.02
C THR A 33 16.07 -2.88 -6.94
N GLN A 34 16.80 -1.89 -7.46
CA GLN A 34 16.42 -0.48 -7.35
C GLN A 34 16.67 0.28 -8.67
N LYS A 35 15.73 1.16 -9.04
CA LYS A 35 15.90 2.12 -10.14
C LYS A 35 16.39 3.49 -9.67
N SER A 36 16.38 3.75 -8.36
CA SER A 36 16.85 5.00 -7.73
C SER A 36 17.82 4.71 -6.57
N ASN A 37 18.49 5.75 -6.06
CA ASN A 37 19.43 5.64 -4.92
C ASN A 37 18.70 5.85 -3.59
N ASN A 38 17.72 5.00 -3.33
CA ASN A 38 16.88 5.06 -2.14
C ASN A 38 16.53 3.64 -1.70
N LEU A 39 17.52 2.93 -1.17
CA LEU A 39 17.29 1.58 -0.65
C LEU A 39 16.30 1.66 0.52
N GLN A 40 15.31 0.77 0.48
CA GLN A 40 14.35 0.59 1.56
C GLN A 40 14.33 -0.88 1.93
N VAL A 41 14.71 -1.17 3.18
CA VAL A 41 14.56 -2.48 3.80
C VAL A 41 13.36 -2.39 4.74
N TRP A 42 12.32 -3.18 4.47
CA TRP A 42 11.06 -3.14 5.21
C TRP A 42 10.96 -4.32 6.17
N ASN A 43 10.26 -4.10 7.29
CA ASN A 43 9.82 -5.13 8.24
C ASN A 43 10.95 -5.90 8.98
N GLU A 44 12.20 -5.54 8.81
CA GLU A 44 13.31 -6.11 9.59
C GLU A 44 14.43 -5.09 9.79
N GLU A 45 15.18 -5.28 10.88
CA GLU A 45 16.42 -4.57 11.12
C GLU A 45 17.55 -5.09 10.20
N LEU A 46 18.49 -4.20 9.86
CA LEU A 46 19.69 -4.61 9.16
C LEU A 46 20.54 -5.54 10.05
N SER A 47 20.58 -6.82 9.70
CA SER A 47 21.52 -7.76 10.29
C SER A 47 22.95 -7.43 9.88
N ALA A 48 23.81 -7.06 10.84
CA ALA A 48 25.20 -6.65 10.62
C ALA A 48 26.02 -7.69 9.83
N VAL A 49 25.77 -8.97 10.10
CA VAL A 49 26.49 -10.12 9.51
C VAL A 49 25.94 -10.55 8.15
N ARG A 50 24.74 -10.12 7.77
CA ARG A 50 24.13 -10.47 6.49
C ARG A 50 24.73 -9.64 5.37
N ARG A 51 24.83 -10.22 4.16
CA ARG A 51 25.21 -9.47 2.96
C ARG A 51 23.96 -8.97 2.23
N TYR A 52 24.06 -7.78 1.65
CA TYR A 52 23.00 -7.13 0.89
C TYR A 52 23.51 -6.89 -0.53
N VAL A 53 22.92 -7.58 -1.49
CA VAL A 53 23.25 -7.48 -2.91
C VAL A 53 22.34 -6.44 -3.54
N LEU A 54 22.89 -5.25 -3.77
CA LEU A 54 22.20 -4.11 -4.37
C LEU A 54 22.38 -4.15 -5.89
N ILE A 55 21.28 -4.18 -6.62
CA ILE A 55 21.27 -4.29 -8.07
C ILE A 55 20.57 -3.08 -8.67
N ARG A 56 21.32 -2.24 -9.39
CA ARG A 56 20.80 -1.07 -10.09
C ARG A 56 20.25 -1.48 -11.45
N ILE A 57 19.03 -1.06 -11.72
CA ILE A 57 18.37 -1.21 -13.02
C ILE A 57 18.15 0.19 -13.63
N SER A 58 18.39 0.34 -14.94
CA SER A 58 18.06 1.55 -15.71
C SER A 58 16.57 1.62 -16.05
N ASP A 59 16.10 2.75 -16.58
CA ASP A 59 14.72 2.86 -17.08
C ASP A 59 14.42 1.90 -18.25
N ALA A 60 15.45 1.49 -19.01
CA ALA A 60 15.36 0.47 -20.06
C ALA A 60 15.44 -0.98 -19.53
N ASP A 61 15.21 -1.21 -18.22
CA ASP A 61 15.26 -2.51 -17.54
C ASP A 61 16.59 -3.29 -17.64
N LEU A 62 17.69 -2.60 -17.94
CA LEU A 62 19.03 -3.17 -17.96
C LEU A 62 19.70 -3.07 -16.59
N VAL A 63 20.37 -4.14 -16.16
CA VAL A 63 21.23 -4.11 -14.97
C VAL A 63 22.47 -3.28 -15.29
N THR A 64 22.62 -2.13 -14.63
CA THR A 64 23.74 -1.22 -14.87
C THR A 64 24.84 -1.32 -13.83
N ARG A 65 24.51 -1.78 -12.61
CA ARG A 65 25.48 -1.89 -11.51
C ARG A 65 25.06 -2.92 -10.49
N VAL A 66 26.04 -3.58 -9.88
CA VAL A 66 25.84 -4.47 -8.73
C VAL A 66 26.83 -4.07 -7.65
N LYS A 67 26.37 -3.96 -6.40
CA LYS A 67 27.21 -3.74 -5.22
C LYS A 67 26.81 -4.72 -4.13
N VAL A 68 27.78 -5.40 -3.54
CA VAL A 68 27.56 -6.27 -2.38
C VAL A 68 28.13 -5.59 -1.17
N VAL A 69 27.31 -5.37 -0.15
CA VAL A 69 27.71 -4.73 1.10
C VAL A 69 27.32 -5.60 2.29
N THR A 70 28.08 -5.49 3.39
CA THR A 70 27.66 -6.08 4.67
C THR A 70 26.59 -5.22 5.31
N GLY A 71 25.79 -5.81 6.20
CA GLY A 71 24.79 -5.06 6.96
C GLY A 71 25.40 -3.99 7.84
N ASP A 72 26.60 -4.21 8.38
CA ASP A 72 27.33 -3.20 9.17
C ASP A 72 27.70 -1.97 8.33
N ALA A 73 28.28 -2.18 7.15
CA ALA A 73 28.59 -1.09 6.23
C ALA A 73 27.32 -0.36 5.74
N LEU A 74 26.22 -1.10 5.60
CA LEU A 74 24.93 -0.52 5.22
C LEU A 74 24.34 0.28 6.37
N ALA A 75 24.38 -0.22 7.62
CA ALA A 75 23.84 0.44 8.80
C ALA A 75 24.51 1.80 9.07
N ALA A 76 25.79 1.97 8.74
CA ALA A 76 26.49 3.25 8.81
C ALA A 76 25.90 4.34 7.89
N LEU A 77 25.19 3.93 6.84
CA LEU A 77 24.56 4.83 5.88
C LEU A 77 23.13 5.18 6.32
N ASP A 78 22.63 4.63 7.43
CA ASP A 78 21.30 4.94 7.93
C ASP A 78 21.25 6.25 8.69
N THR A 79 20.79 7.27 7.98
CA THR A 79 20.58 8.61 8.55
C THR A 79 19.17 8.81 9.11
N THR A 80 18.26 7.85 8.94
CA THR A 80 16.82 8.05 9.22
C THR A 80 16.38 7.46 10.55
N GLY A 81 17.02 6.39 11.03
CA GLY A 81 16.75 5.80 12.35
C GLY A 81 15.33 5.25 12.56
N THR A 82 14.49 5.22 11.52
CA THR A 82 13.07 4.87 11.63
C THR A 82 12.84 3.51 11.00
N LEU A 83 12.63 2.47 11.84
CA LEU A 83 12.11 1.19 11.36
C LEU A 83 10.72 1.45 10.78
N THR A 84 10.63 1.33 9.46
CA THR A 84 9.34 1.50 8.81
C THR A 84 8.73 0.12 8.62
N SER A 85 7.81 -0.21 9.52
CA SER A 85 6.96 -1.39 9.40
C SER A 85 5.65 -0.96 8.76
N LYS A 86 5.26 -1.66 7.70
CA LYS A 86 4.00 -1.39 7.02
C LYS A 86 3.02 -2.51 7.30
N TYR A 87 1.82 -2.15 7.71
CA TYR A 87 0.72 -3.09 7.81
C TYR A 87 0.22 -3.44 6.42
N GLN A 88 -0.17 -4.71 6.25
CA GLN A 88 -0.78 -5.19 5.02
C GLN A 88 -2.07 -5.93 5.37
N ALA A 89 -3.10 -5.70 4.57
CA ALA A 89 -4.31 -6.51 4.59
C ALA A 89 -4.38 -7.37 3.32
N ARG A 90 -5.26 -8.37 3.34
CA ARG A 90 -5.68 -9.07 2.13
C ARG A 90 -7.11 -8.65 1.84
N CYS A 91 -7.37 -8.18 0.63
CA CYS A 91 -8.72 -8.05 0.14
C CYS A 91 -9.06 -9.26 -0.73
N ILE A 92 -10.26 -9.78 -0.50
CA ILE A 92 -10.83 -10.93 -1.20
C ILE A 92 -12.08 -10.38 -1.88
N PRO A 93 -12.02 -10.09 -3.20
CA PRO A 93 -13.18 -9.57 -3.90
C PRO A 93 -14.36 -10.54 -3.85
N GLY A 94 -15.56 -10.00 -3.59
CA GLY A 94 -16.82 -10.72 -3.67
C GLY A 94 -17.21 -11.10 -5.10
N VAL A 95 -18.46 -11.55 -5.26
CA VAL A 95 -19.03 -11.88 -6.58
C VAL A 95 -19.43 -10.61 -7.35
N GLU A 96 -19.91 -9.61 -6.62
CA GLU A 96 -20.35 -8.34 -7.18
C GLU A 96 -19.18 -7.46 -7.63
N ALA A 97 -19.42 -6.62 -8.63
CA ALA A 97 -18.45 -5.64 -9.12
C ALA A 97 -18.25 -4.46 -8.15
N SER A 98 -19.08 -4.34 -7.12
CA SER A 98 -18.83 -3.40 -6.04
C SER A 98 -19.56 -3.82 -4.78
N GLU A 99 -18.98 -3.46 -3.64
CA GLU A 99 -19.49 -3.83 -2.33
C GLU A 99 -19.25 -2.69 -1.34
N LEU A 100 -20.29 -2.38 -0.57
CA LEU A 100 -20.19 -1.59 0.65
C LEU A 100 -20.18 -2.58 1.82
N ILE A 101 -19.03 -2.71 2.49
CA ILE A 101 -18.83 -3.69 3.56
C ILE A 101 -19.53 -3.27 4.85
N THR A 102 -19.66 -1.96 5.09
CA THR A 102 -20.34 -1.41 6.26
C THR A 102 -21.28 -0.31 5.79
N ASP A 103 -22.56 -0.44 6.14
CA ASP A 103 -23.65 0.46 5.75
C ASP A 103 -23.67 1.77 6.53
N HIS A 104 -22.92 1.86 7.63
CA HIS A 104 -22.89 3.00 8.52
C HIS A 104 -21.46 3.43 8.87
N ASP A 105 -21.27 4.74 9.03
CA ASP A 105 -20.05 5.32 9.61
C ASP A 105 -19.87 4.90 11.08
N THR A 106 -18.68 5.13 11.64
CA THR A 106 -18.44 4.91 13.06
C THR A 106 -19.36 5.79 13.90
N LYS A 107 -19.61 5.38 15.16
CA LYS A 107 -20.44 6.18 16.10
C LYS A 107 -19.90 7.62 16.26
N THR A 108 -18.59 7.80 16.19
CA THR A 108 -17.95 9.12 16.26
C THR A 108 -18.30 9.96 15.04
N LEU A 109 -18.20 9.40 13.83
CA LEU A 109 -18.44 10.16 12.60
C LEU A 109 -19.92 10.38 12.29
N ALA A 110 -20.80 9.47 12.70
CA ALA A 110 -22.22 9.54 12.35
C ALA A 110 -22.86 10.92 12.65
N GLY A 111 -22.49 11.55 13.78
CA GLY A 111 -22.98 12.87 14.18
C GLY A 111 -22.46 14.05 13.35
N PHE A 112 -21.43 13.84 12.53
CA PHE A 112 -20.81 14.87 11.70
C PHE A 112 -21.11 14.71 10.21
N THR A 113 -21.80 13.64 9.83
CA THR A 113 -22.20 13.40 8.45
C THR A 113 -23.46 14.17 8.08
N SER A 114 -23.53 14.63 6.83
CA SER A 114 -24.72 15.26 6.25
C SER A 114 -24.89 14.76 4.81
N PRO A 115 -26.07 14.23 4.45
CA PRO A 115 -26.31 13.77 3.09
C PRO A 115 -26.43 14.94 2.11
N GLY A 116 -26.07 14.72 0.86
CA GLY A 116 -26.28 15.68 -0.23
C GLY A 116 -25.39 16.92 -0.18
N VAL A 117 -24.26 16.86 0.53
CA VAL A 117 -23.32 18.00 0.62
C VAL A 117 -22.66 18.26 -0.73
N GLU A 118 -22.70 19.52 -1.16
CA GLU A 118 -22.06 20.01 -2.38
C GLU A 118 -20.58 20.35 -2.13
N LEU A 119 -19.70 19.34 -2.20
CA LEU A 119 -18.27 19.50 -1.88
C LEU A 119 -17.57 20.61 -2.69
N ARG A 120 -17.99 20.85 -3.94
CA ARG A 120 -17.47 21.90 -4.83
C ARG A 120 -17.49 23.31 -4.23
N SER A 121 -18.45 23.61 -3.34
CA SER A 121 -18.65 24.96 -2.81
C SER A 121 -18.13 25.13 -1.38
N ILE A 122 -17.78 24.04 -0.70
CA ILE A 122 -17.48 24.06 0.73
C ILE A 122 -16.03 23.76 1.08
N GLY A 123 -15.24 23.17 0.19
CA GLY A 123 -13.86 22.86 0.51
C GLY A 123 -13.05 22.19 -0.59
N THR A 124 -11.86 21.74 -0.21
CA THR A 124 -10.91 21.03 -1.07
C THR A 124 -10.53 19.69 -0.42
N PRO A 125 -10.01 18.72 -1.18
CA PRO A 125 -9.67 17.40 -0.64
C PRO A 125 -8.73 17.41 0.58
N VAL A 126 -7.82 18.39 0.64
CA VAL A 126 -6.77 18.49 1.67
C VAL A 126 -7.18 19.27 2.92
N MET A 127 -8.36 19.92 2.91
CA MET A 127 -8.85 20.63 4.10
C MET A 127 -9.15 19.67 5.25
N HIS A 128 -9.14 20.17 6.48
CA HIS A 128 -9.60 19.39 7.62
C HIS A 128 -11.12 19.15 7.56
N PRO A 129 -11.60 17.99 8.02
CA PRO A 129 -13.03 17.69 8.09
C PRO A 129 -13.75 18.62 9.07
N ARG A 130 -15.03 18.89 8.83
CA ARG A 130 -15.89 19.71 9.70
C ARG A 130 -17.27 19.07 9.84
N ALA A 131 -17.94 19.37 10.95
CA ALA A 131 -19.31 18.94 11.20
C ALA A 131 -20.24 19.40 10.07
N GLY A 132 -21.10 18.49 9.61
CA GLY A 132 -22.05 18.75 8.53
C GLY A 132 -21.43 18.81 7.12
N GLN A 133 -20.13 18.59 6.98
CA GLN A 133 -19.43 18.62 5.69
C GLN A 133 -18.97 17.24 5.22
N LEU A 134 -19.08 16.22 6.07
CA LEU A 134 -18.77 14.84 5.74
C LEU A 134 -19.97 14.18 5.07
N LEU A 135 -19.76 13.55 3.92
CA LEU A 135 -20.78 12.68 3.32
C LEU A 135 -20.92 11.40 4.15
N PRO A 136 -22.12 10.82 4.29
CA PRO A 136 -22.29 9.47 4.83
C PRO A 136 -21.55 8.43 3.97
N ILE A 137 -21.05 7.34 4.58
CA ILE A 137 -20.29 6.30 3.86
C ILE A 137 -21.07 5.68 2.70
N ALA A 138 -22.39 5.51 2.84
CA ALA A 138 -23.26 5.01 1.77
C ALA A 138 -23.27 5.97 0.57
N GLU A 139 -23.32 7.28 0.81
CA GLU A 139 -23.29 8.27 -0.27
C GLU A 139 -21.90 8.39 -0.90
N VAL A 140 -20.83 8.27 -0.11
CA VAL A 140 -19.47 8.14 -0.65
C VAL A 140 -19.41 6.95 -1.61
N TYR A 141 -19.91 5.78 -1.20
CA TYR A 141 -19.96 4.60 -2.05
C TYR A 141 -20.76 4.83 -3.34
N ASP A 142 -21.96 5.40 -3.24
CA ASP A 142 -22.81 5.69 -4.40
C ASP A 142 -22.16 6.68 -5.36
N ARG A 143 -21.45 7.70 -4.85
CA ARG A 143 -20.70 8.66 -5.67
C ARG A 143 -19.47 8.05 -6.33
N LEU A 144 -18.85 7.02 -5.75
CA LEU A 144 -17.68 6.34 -6.32
C LEU A 144 -18.03 5.19 -7.26
N LYS A 145 -19.20 4.59 -7.12
CA LYS A 145 -19.69 3.49 -7.96
C LYS A 145 -19.61 3.75 -9.47
N PRO A 146 -19.86 4.96 -10.00
CA PRO A 146 -19.72 5.24 -11.45
C PRO A 146 -18.28 5.14 -11.98
N LEU A 147 -17.25 5.06 -11.13
CA LEU A 147 -15.86 4.86 -11.55
C LEU A 147 -15.60 3.43 -12.07
N LEU A 148 -16.50 2.48 -11.77
CA LEU A 148 -16.39 1.11 -12.24
C LEU A 148 -16.40 1.06 -13.78
N GLY A 149 -15.41 0.38 -14.34
CA GLY A 149 -15.25 0.25 -15.79
C GLY A 149 -14.64 1.47 -16.49
N GLN A 150 -14.33 2.55 -15.76
CA GLN A 150 -13.56 3.64 -16.33
C GLN A 150 -12.10 3.24 -16.54
N SER A 151 -11.45 3.88 -17.51
CA SER A 151 -10.02 3.71 -17.78
C SER A 151 -9.32 5.06 -17.63
N PHE A 152 -8.09 5.00 -17.14
CA PHE A 152 -7.17 6.13 -17.14
C PHE A 152 -5.87 5.70 -17.80
N LYS A 153 -5.07 6.68 -18.24
CA LYS A 153 -3.83 6.42 -18.94
C LYS A 153 -2.90 5.59 -18.05
N ASP A 154 -2.47 4.43 -18.53
CA ASP A 154 -1.44 3.65 -17.87
C ASP A 154 -0.12 4.42 -17.88
N ALA A 155 0.41 4.69 -16.69
CA ALA A 155 1.69 5.35 -16.51
C ALA A 155 2.87 4.40 -16.74
N GLY A 156 2.61 3.10 -16.85
CA GLY A 156 3.60 2.03 -16.96
C GLY A 156 3.59 1.12 -15.74
N PHE A 157 4.08 -0.10 -15.94
CA PHE A 157 4.05 -1.18 -14.94
C PHE A 157 4.72 -0.79 -13.62
N ASP A 158 5.83 -0.04 -13.66
CA ASP A 158 6.61 0.38 -12.50
C ASP A 158 6.16 1.73 -11.90
N GLN A 159 5.10 2.34 -12.44
CA GLN A 159 4.60 3.65 -12.03
C GLN A 159 3.34 3.55 -11.15
N GLU A 160 3.32 2.63 -10.18
CA GLU A 160 2.19 2.42 -9.26
C GLU A 160 1.75 3.71 -8.56
N ARG A 161 2.71 4.55 -8.14
CA ARG A 161 2.43 5.86 -7.53
C ARG A 161 1.65 6.79 -8.47
N ASN A 162 2.01 6.83 -9.75
CA ASN A 162 1.32 7.68 -10.73
C ASN A 162 -0.06 7.13 -11.06
N ARG A 163 -0.23 5.80 -11.08
CA ARG A 163 -1.55 5.16 -11.21
C ARG A 163 -2.45 5.48 -10.01
N GLY A 164 -1.90 5.43 -8.79
CA GLY A 164 -2.59 5.87 -7.58
C GLY A 164 -3.04 7.33 -7.65
N ALA A 165 -2.16 8.24 -8.08
CA ALA A 165 -2.51 9.66 -8.25
C ALA A 165 -3.60 9.90 -9.32
N ALA A 166 -3.58 9.13 -10.42
CA ALA A 166 -4.62 9.19 -11.43
C ALA A 166 -5.99 8.75 -10.90
N LEU A 167 -6.04 7.66 -10.13
CA LEU A 167 -7.26 7.22 -9.46
C LEU A 167 -7.73 8.23 -8.41
N HIS A 168 -6.83 8.74 -7.57
CA HIS A 168 -7.17 9.74 -6.55
C HIS A 168 -7.82 10.99 -7.19
N ARG A 169 -7.32 11.44 -8.36
CA ARG A 169 -7.97 12.50 -9.13
C ARG A 169 -9.41 12.16 -9.52
N LEU A 170 -9.66 10.96 -10.03
CA LEU A 170 -11.01 10.50 -10.39
C LEU A 170 -11.92 10.42 -9.16
N VAL A 171 -11.40 9.94 -8.03
CA VAL A 171 -12.12 9.92 -6.74
C VAL A 171 -12.55 11.32 -6.34
N CYS A 172 -11.63 12.30 -6.33
CA CYS A 172 -11.96 13.69 -5.98
C CYS A 172 -13.05 14.28 -6.90
N GLN A 173 -12.97 14.01 -8.20
CA GLN A 173 -13.98 14.45 -9.17
C GLN A 173 -15.34 13.78 -8.92
N SER A 174 -15.35 12.47 -8.70
CA SER A 174 -16.57 11.69 -8.49
C SER A 174 -17.28 12.04 -7.18
N LEU A 175 -16.51 12.37 -6.13
CA LEU A 175 -17.06 12.90 -4.87
C LEU A 175 -17.68 14.31 -5.06
N GLY A 176 -17.31 15.03 -6.11
CA GLY A 176 -17.88 16.34 -6.45
C GLY A 176 -17.02 17.54 -6.03
N TYR A 177 -15.71 17.35 -5.79
CA TYR A 177 -14.80 18.49 -5.60
C TYR A 177 -14.56 19.26 -6.90
N ALA A 178 -14.34 20.57 -6.78
CA ALA A 178 -14.01 21.42 -7.93
C ALA A 178 -12.60 21.17 -8.48
N THR A 179 -11.66 20.75 -7.62
CA THR A 179 -10.25 20.56 -7.97
C THR A 179 -9.67 19.33 -7.29
N TYR A 180 -8.71 18.67 -7.95
CA TYR A 180 -7.83 17.69 -7.31
C TYR A 180 -6.70 18.40 -6.57
N GLN A 181 -6.44 17.97 -5.34
CA GLN A 181 -5.30 18.39 -4.52
C GLN A 181 -4.82 17.17 -3.71
N ASP A 182 -3.51 17.09 -3.48
CA ASP A 182 -2.85 16.03 -2.74
C ASP A 182 -1.61 16.64 -2.07
N ASP A 183 -1.53 16.56 -0.75
CA ASP A 183 -0.42 17.06 0.05
C ASP A 183 0.49 15.91 0.58
N GLY A 184 0.25 14.68 0.12
CA GLY A 184 0.99 13.48 0.48
C GLY A 184 0.76 13.00 1.91
N GLN A 185 -0.21 13.56 2.63
CA GLN A 185 -0.54 13.18 3.99
C GLN A 185 -1.67 12.16 4.02
N PHE A 186 -1.67 11.33 5.07
CA PHE A 186 -2.77 10.42 5.32
C PHE A 186 -3.94 11.15 6.03
N PRO A 187 -5.20 10.89 5.65
CA PRO A 187 -5.64 10.10 4.50
C PRO A 187 -5.66 10.92 3.20
N ASP A 188 -5.64 10.24 2.05
CA ASP A 188 -5.60 10.85 0.71
C ASP A 188 -6.60 12.00 0.51
N VAL A 189 -7.88 11.80 0.89
CA VAL A 189 -8.92 12.83 0.91
C VAL A 189 -9.23 13.21 2.36
N ARG A 190 -8.32 13.98 2.98
CA ARG A 190 -8.42 14.42 4.39
C ARG A 190 -9.79 15.03 4.74
N HIS A 191 -10.34 15.88 3.89
CA HIS A 191 -11.62 16.54 4.16
C HIS A 191 -12.79 15.57 4.29
N GLN A 192 -12.69 14.38 3.70
CA GLN A 192 -13.67 13.31 3.84
C GLN A 192 -13.14 12.12 4.64
N LEU A 193 -11.93 12.17 5.21
CA LEU A 193 -11.35 11.03 5.91
C LEU A 193 -11.37 9.75 5.05
N ILE A 194 -11.03 9.84 3.76
CA ILE A 194 -11.00 8.69 2.83
C ILE A 194 -9.57 8.42 2.39
N GLU A 195 -9.13 7.18 2.59
CA GLU A 195 -7.91 6.63 2.01
C GLU A 195 -8.24 5.83 0.75
N VAL A 196 -7.52 6.08 -0.35
CA VAL A 196 -7.76 5.46 -1.65
C VAL A 196 -6.67 4.43 -1.93
N LYS A 197 -7.07 3.18 -2.17
CA LYS A 197 -6.13 2.10 -2.49
C LYS A 197 -6.42 1.51 -3.86
N LEU A 198 -5.50 1.66 -4.80
CA LEU A 198 -5.51 0.92 -6.06
C LEU A 198 -4.77 -0.40 -5.88
N GLN A 199 -5.36 -1.51 -6.31
CA GLN A 199 -4.80 -2.84 -6.19
C GLN A 199 -4.78 -3.59 -7.51
N THR A 200 -3.65 -4.21 -7.81
CA THR A 200 -3.49 -5.20 -8.91
C THR A 200 -3.28 -6.63 -8.38
N ALA A 201 -3.15 -6.77 -7.06
CA ALA A 201 -2.97 -8.03 -6.35
C ALA A 201 -3.84 -8.04 -5.08
N PRO A 202 -4.09 -9.22 -4.46
CA PRO A 202 -4.94 -9.31 -3.28
C PRO A 202 -4.41 -8.59 -2.03
N THR A 203 -3.14 -8.21 -1.98
CA THR A 203 -2.51 -7.60 -0.80
C THR A 203 -2.62 -6.08 -0.86
N ILE A 204 -3.27 -5.48 0.12
CA ILE A 204 -3.37 -4.02 0.30
C ILE A 204 -2.24 -3.55 1.23
N ASP A 205 -1.49 -2.52 0.82
CA ASP A 205 -0.61 -1.76 1.72
C ASP A 205 -1.43 -0.77 2.55
N LEU A 206 -1.49 -0.97 3.86
CA LEU A 206 -2.17 -0.09 4.82
C LEU A 206 -1.24 1.03 5.31
N GLY A 207 0.06 0.98 5.00
CA GLY A 207 1.03 1.94 5.49
C GLY A 207 1.35 1.73 6.98
N LEU A 208 1.56 2.82 7.70
CA LEU A 208 2.11 2.79 9.06
C LEU A 208 1.09 2.52 10.16
N VAL A 209 -0.20 2.64 9.87
CA VAL A 209 -1.25 2.59 10.88
C VAL A 209 -2.31 1.56 10.50
N LEU A 210 -2.81 0.83 11.50
CA LEU A 210 -3.90 -0.10 11.33
C LEU A 210 -5.25 0.64 11.22
N PRO A 211 -6.15 0.20 10.33
CA PRO A 211 -7.54 0.67 10.28
C PRO A 211 -8.31 0.47 11.59
N SER A 212 -7.84 -0.40 12.48
CA SER A 212 -8.42 -0.61 13.82
C SER A 212 -7.78 0.27 14.91
N SER A 213 -6.75 1.06 14.58
CA SER A 213 -6.06 1.89 15.57
C SER A 213 -6.99 2.98 16.13
N THR A 214 -7.01 3.10 17.45
CA THR A 214 -7.78 4.11 18.18
C THR A 214 -6.97 5.36 18.51
N GLU A 215 -5.74 5.45 18.02
CA GLU A 215 -4.91 6.65 18.23
C GLU A 215 -5.50 7.86 17.50
N PRO A 216 -5.29 9.08 18.02
CA PRO A 216 -5.72 10.32 17.37
C PRO A 216 -5.17 10.44 15.96
N LEU A 217 -6.05 10.75 15.01
CA LEU A 217 -5.63 11.19 13.68
C LEU A 217 -5.16 12.65 13.78
N ASP A 218 -4.14 13.01 13.00
CA ASP A 218 -3.61 14.39 12.93
C ASP A 218 -4.56 15.34 12.18
N VAL A 219 -5.72 15.57 12.78
CA VAL A 219 -6.75 16.54 12.37
C VAL A 219 -7.34 17.21 13.61
N PRO A 220 -7.84 18.45 13.51
CA PRO A 220 -8.56 19.09 14.59
C PRO A 220 -9.77 18.27 15.06
N MET A 221 -10.10 18.37 16.35
CA MET A 221 -11.35 17.83 16.88
C MET A 221 -12.56 18.47 16.18
N ILE A 222 -13.58 17.68 15.89
CA ILE A 222 -14.85 18.16 15.35
C ILE A 222 -15.82 18.28 16.52
N GLU A 223 -16.24 19.50 16.84
CA GLU A 223 -17.17 19.78 17.97
C GLU A 223 -16.74 19.13 19.30
N GLY A 224 -15.43 19.10 19.56
CA GLY A 224 -14.85 18.50 20.77
C GLY A 224 -14.67 16.97 20.73
N ALA A 225 -15.08 16.30 19.64
CA ALA A 225 -14.81 14.88 19.43
C ALA A 225 -13.47 14.67 18.71
N GLN A 226 -12.62 13.80 19.28
CA GLN A 226 -11.36 13.39 18.66
C GLN A 226 -11.61 12.37 17.54
N ILE A 227 -11.16 12.71 16.33
CA ILE A 227 -11.12 11.77 15.20
C ILE A 227 -9.90 10.87 15.34
N ARG A 228 -10.06 9.57 15.07
CA ARG A 228 -9.03 8.54 15.20
C ARG A 228 -8.77 7.86 13.87
N HIS A 229 -7.71 7.07 13.80
CA HIS A 229 -7.41 6.28 12.61
C HIS A 229 -8.54 5.30 12.23
N CYS A 230 -9.24 4.73 13.20
CA CYS A 230 -10.39 3.85 12.97
C CYS A 230 -11.65 4.55 12.44
N ASP A 231 -11.66 5.87 12.39
CA ASP A 231 -12.71 6.66 11.77
C ASP A 231 -12.41 6.92 10.27
N VAL A 232 -11.20 6.61 9.78
CA VAL A 232 -10.86 6.75 8.35
C VAL A 232 -11.52 5.63 7.53
N ARG A 233 -12.10 6.03 6.40
CA ARG A 233 -12.81 5.17 5.45
C ARG A 233 -11.88 4.75 4.32
N TYR A 234 -11.99 3.51 3.87
CA TYR A 234 -11.13 2.99 2.79
C TYR A 234 -11.94 2.74 1.53
N ALA A 235 -11.52 3.37 0.42
CA ALA A 235 -12.02 3.10 -0.91
C ALA A 235 -10.98 2.26 -1.67
N VAL A 236 -11.22 0.96 -1.78
CA VAL A 236 -10.30 0.01 -2.42
C VAL A 236 -10.79 -0.31 -3.82
N PHE A 237 -9.93 -0.12 -4.82
CA PHE A 237 -10.23 -0.36 -6.23
C PHE A 237 -9.34 -1.47 -6.78
N TYR A 238 -9.94 -2.40 -7.52
CA TYR A 238 -9.19 -3.41 -8.28
C TYR A 238 -9.04 -3.03 -9.75
N GLU A 239 -7.80 -2.94 -10.19
CA GLU A 239 -7.45 -2.80 -11.59
C GLU A 239 -7.36 -4.17 -12.27
N LEU A 240 -7.92 -4.28 -13.48
CA LEU A 240 -7.60 -5.35 -14.41
C LEU A 240 -6.63 -4.79 -15.44
N VAL A 241 -5.42 -5.30 -15.43
CA VAL A 241 -4.48 -5.01 -16.51
C VAL A 241 -4.91 -5.81 -17.74
N LEU A 242 -5.61 -5.16 -18.67
CA LEU A 242 -5.87 -5.72 -20.00
C LEU A 242 -4.57 -5.62 -20.81
N TRP A 243 -3.87 -6.75 -20.95
CA TRP A 243 -2.71 -6.83 -21.82
C TRP A 243 -3.14 -6.62 -23.27
N SER A 244 -2.74 -5.49 -23.86
CA SER A 244 -2.77 -5.31 -25.31
C SER A 244 -1.91 -6.39 -25.96
N LEU A 245 -2.52 -7.25 -26.79
CA LEU A 245 -1.86 -8.26 -27.61
C LEU A 245 -1.05 -7.63 -28.75
N SER A 246 -0.06 -6.78 -28.46
CA SER A 246 0.84 -6.22 -29.46
C SER A 246 2.25 -6.84 -29.44
N HIS A 247 2.56 -7.78 -28.53
CA HIS A 247 3.85 -8.48 -28.48
C HIS A 247 3.77 -9.99 -28.23
N ALA A 248 2.68 -10.66 -28.64
CA ALA A 248 2.61 -12.12 -28.58
C ALA A 248 3.22 -12.75 -29.86
N LYS A 249 4.55 -12.78 -29.97
CA LYS A 249 5.20 -13.84 -30.74
C LYS A 249 5.34 -15.06 -29.84
N ASN A 250 4.44 -16.00 -30.06
CA ASN A 250 4.62 -17.43 -29.89
C ASN A 250 4.82 -17.92 -28.44
N GLU A 251 3.72 -18.19 -27.73
CA GLU A 251 3.62 -19.35 -26.84
C GLU A 251 2.15 -19.64 -26.54
N ARG A 252 1.71 -20.85 -26.89
CA ARG A 252 0.36 -21.37 -26.61
C ARG A 252 0.29 -21.77 -25.14
N SER A 253 -0.36 -20.95 -24.32
CA SER A 253 -1.11 -21.46 -23.17
C SER A 253 -2.25 -20.50 -22.87
N VAL A 254 -3.41 -20.82 -23.41
CA VAL A 254 -4.67 -20.10 -23.20
C VAL A 254 -5.11 -20.38 -21.77
N CYS A 255 -4.76 -19.50 -20.83
CA CYS A 255 -5.45 -19.41 -19.55
C CYS A 255 -6.56 -18.36 -19.70
N THR A 256 -7.75 -18.80 -20.11
CA THR A 256 -8.98 -18.00 -20.03
C THR A 256 -9.35 -17.76 -18.58
N ARG A 257 -8.77 -16.72 -17.95
CA ARG A 257 -9.41 -16.09 -16.80
C ARG A 257 -10.45 -15.12 -17.33
N ARG A 258 -11.72 -15.47 -17.12
CA ARG A 258 -12.89 -14.62 -17.39
C ARG A 258 -12.61 -13.20 -16.87
N ALA A 259 -12.78 -12.22 -17.75
CA ALA A 259 -12.81 -10.81 -17.40
C ALA A 259 -13.83 -10.58 -16.29
N ARG A 260 -13.37 -10.11 -15.13
CA ARG A 260 -14.23 -9.63 -14.04
C ARG A 260 -13.96 -8.16 -13.91
N THR A 261 -14.84 -7.32 -14.46
CA THR A 261 -14.86 -5.85 -14.34
C THR A 261 -14.56 -5.42 -12.90
N GLY A 262 -13.80 -4.31 -12.78
CA GLY A 262 -13.13 -3.87 -11.55
C GLY A 262 -14.06 -3.84 -10.34
N ALA A 263 -13.49 -4.11 -9.15
CA ALA A 263 -14.21 -4.14 -7.90
C ALA A 263 -13.94 -2.86 -7.09
N LEU A 264 -15.00 -2.16 -6.67
CA LEU A 264 -14.95 -1.15 -5.60
C LEU A 264 -15.33 -1.84 -4.29
N VAL A 265 -14.41 -1.88 -3.32
CA VAL A 265 -14.70 -2.34 -1.97
C VAL A 265 -14.56 -1.14 -1.03
N ALA A 266 -15.68 -0.67 -0.50
CA ALA A 266 -15.69 0.30 0.59
C ALA A 266 -15.71 -0.49 1.91
N ALA A 267 -14.55 -0.63 2.55
CA ALA A 267 -14.38 -1.48 3.73
C ALA A 267 -14.07 -0.69 5.01
N SER A 268 -14.64 -1.13 6.13
CA SER A 268 -13.93 -1.11 7.41
C SER A 268 -13.11 -2.41 7.48
N VAL A 269 -11.78 -2.30 7.48
CA VAL A 269 -10.90 -3.47 7.42
C VAL A 269 -10.82 -4.12 8.80
N SER A 270 -11.43 -5.29 8.97
CA SER A 270 -11.23 -6.15 10.15
C SER A 270 -10.02 -7.07 9.94
N THR A 271 -9.10 -7.08 10.90
CA THR A 271 -7.93 -7.97 10.88
C THR A 271 -8.23 -9.26 11.64
N GLU A 272 -8.21 -10.41 10.97
CA GLU A 272 -8.04 -11.70 11.65
C GLU A 272 -6.59 -11.83 12.12
N ALA A 273 -6.39 -11.81 13.44
CA ALA A 273 -5.14 -12.19 14.06
C ALA A 273 -4.93 -13.69 13.83
N GLY A 274 -3.88 -14.04 13.09
CA GLY A 274 -3.43 -15.42 12.96
C GLY A 274 -3.01 -15.96 14.33
N ASP A 275 -3.78 -16.95 14.80
CA ASP A 275 -3.58 -17.74 16.01
C ASP A 275 -2.11 -18.22 16.15
N ALA A 276 -1.39 -17.67 17.12
CA ALA A 276 -0.14 -18.23 17.62
C ALA A 276 -0.42 -18.94 18.95
N ARG A 277 -0.74 -20.23 18.90
CA ARG A 277 -0.80 -21.08 20.10
C ARG A 277 0.54 -21.78 20.33
N ASN A 278 0.93 -21.75 21.60
CA ASN A 278 1.97 -22.53 22.31
C ASN A 278 3.44 -22.12 22.12
N ALA A 279 3.95 -21.37 23.09
CA ALA A 279 4.82 -21.93 24.13
C ALA A 279 4.97 -20.93 25.30
N ALA A 280 4.45 -21.30 26.46
CA ALA A 280 4.73 -20.64 27.73
C ALA A 280 6.09 -21.12 28.26
N ASN A 281 7.01 -20.20 28.56
CA ASN A 281 7.66 -20.18 29.87
C ASN A 281 8.36 -18.85 30.15
N SER A 282 8.23 -18.44 31.40
CA SER A 282 8.73 -17.23 32.04
C SER A 282 10.23 -16.98 31.91
N SER A 283 10.64 -15.73 31.71
CA SER A 283 11.47 -14.97 32.67
C SER A 283 11.79 -13.57 32.14
N SER A 284 11.83 -12.64 33.09
CA SER A 284 12.20 -11.23 32.99
C SER A 284 13.52 -10.99 32.24
N MET A 285 13.55 -9.99 31.38
CA MET A 285 14.45 -8.84 31.49
C MET A 285 14.18 -7.86 30.35
N SER A 286 14.07 -6.60 30.74
CA SER A 286 14.23 -5.42 29.89
C SER A 286 15.48 -5.54 29.03
N ASP A 287 15.35 -5.35 27.73
CA ASP A 287 16.38 -4.68 26.92
C ASP A 287 15.78 -4.18 25.61
N HIS A 288 15.77 -2.85 25.48
CA HIS A 288 15.40 -2.14 24.26
C HIS A 288 16.53 -2.28 23.25
N THR A 289 16.24 -2.76 22.03
CA THR A 289 17.23 -2.73 20.94
C THR A 289 16.54 -2.48 19.59
N PHE A 290 17.21 -1.68 18.75
CA PHE A 290 16.70 -0.87 17.63
C PHE A 290 17.38 -1.20 16.28
N GLY A 291 16.68 -1.00 15.14
CA GLY A 291 17.25 -1.18 13.79
C GLY A 291 16.67 -0.31 12.66
N ARG A 292 17.37 -0.31 11.52
CA ARG A 292 17.82 0.89 10.76
C ARG A 292 17.59 0.85 9.22
N SER A 293 17.47 2.00 8.53
CA SER A 293 17.12 2.15 7.10
C SER A 293 18.23 2.36 6.04
N ALA A 294 19.32 3.11 6.17
CA ALA A 294 20.47 3.12 5.22
C ALA A 294 20.30 3.73 3.81
N ARG A 295 20.77 4.97 3.66
CA ARG A 295 20.94 5.68 2.39
C ARG A 295 22.30 5.39 1.78
N ALA A 296 22.44 4.22 1.14
CA ALA A 296 23.65 3.92 0.39
C ALA A 296 23.70 4.71 -0.93
N THR A 297 24.63 5.67 -1.04
CA THR A 297 25.01 6.21 -2.35
C THR A 297 25.74 5.11 -3.12
N LEU A 298 25.17 4.70 -4.26
CA LEU A 298 25.83 3.84 -5.24
C LEU A 298 26.78 4.67 -6.09
#